data_AF-A0A480AVK4-F1
#
_entry.id   AF-A0A480AVK4-F1
#
_cell.length_a   1.000
_cell.length_b   1.000
_cell.length_c   1.000
_cell.angle_alpha   90.00
_cell.angle_beta   90.00
_cell.angle_gamma   90.00
#
_symmetry.space_group_name_H-M   'P 1'
#
loop_
_entity.id
_entity.type
_entity.pdbx_description
1 polymer ?
#
loop_
_entity_poly.entity_id
_entity_poly.type
_entity_poly.pdbx_seq_one_letter_code
_entity_poly.pdbx_strand_id
1 'polypeptide(L)'
;MLALATALLLAPARAQDAGVYRCGNTYGSTPCPGGQRIAADDARTDAQRQQAQALQRQTAAQADALADERRGREQAATGQLAARIGPSEAERARADAAAARKLVQDKAKAKAKKPKTSKARRLSQA
;
A
#
# COMPACT_ATOMS: atom_id res chain seq x y z
N MET A 1 -19.44 -57.97 -1.32
CA MET A 1 -18.64 -57.56 -0.14
C MET A 1 -19.08 -56.17 0.26
N LEU A 2 -19.33 -56.00 1.56
CA LEU A 2 -20.04 -54.92 2.25
C LEU A 2 -19.71 -53.49 1.80
N ALA A 3 -20.77 -52.70 1.62
CA ALA A 3 -20.75 -51.25 1.59
C ALA A 3 -20.32 -50.69 2.95
N LEU A 4 -19.44 -49.68 2.96
CA LEU A 4 -19.19 -48.85 4.14
C LEU A 4 -19.32 -47.38 3.73
N ALA A 5 -20.54 -46.87 3.86
CA ALA A 5 -20.83 -45.45 3.80
C ALA A 5 -20.30 -44.79 5.08
N THR A 6 -19.18 -44.06 4.98
CA THR A 6 -18.68 -43.19 6.03
C THR A 6 -19.59 -41.96 6.13
N ALA A 7 -20.63 -42.08 6.97
CA ALA A 7 -21.42 -40.95 7.43
C ALA A 7 -20.53 -40.07 8.32
N LEU A 8 -20.15 -38.91 7.79
CA LEU A 8 -19.47 -37.87 8.55
C LEU A 8 -20.50 -37.22 9.48
N LEU A 9 -20.60 -37.71 10.72
CA LEU A 9 -21.39 -37.05 11.76
C LEU A 9 -20.78 -35.67 12.06
N LEU A 10 -21.37 -34.62 11.50
CA LEU A 10 -21.24 -33.26 12.03
C LEU A 10 -21.91 -33.23 13.40
N ALA A 11 -21.16 -33.56 14.45
CA ALA A 11 -21.58 -33.27 15.80
C ALA A 11 -21.65 -31.74 15.94
N PRO A 12 -22.80 -31.14 16.33
CA PRO A 12 -22.81 -29.75 16.71
C PRO A 12 -21.84 -29.58 17.87
N ALA A 13 -20.80 -28.76 17.69
CA ALA A 13 -19.94 -28.32 18.78
C ALA A 13 -20.83 -27.58 19.78
N ARG A 14 -21.34 -28.33 20.76
CA ARG A 14 -21.93 -27.76 21.96
C ARG A 14 -20.78 -27.00 22.60
N ALA A 15 -20.81 -25.67 22.52
CA ALA A 15 -20.03 -24.83 23.39
C ALA A 15 -20.42 -25.28 24.80
N GLN A 16 -19.59 -26.15 25.38
CA GLN A 16 -19.75 -26.54 26.76
C GLN A 16 -19.65 -25.21 27.53
N ASP A 17 -20.56 -25.00 28.49
CA ASP A 17 -20.46 -23.93 29.49
C ASP A 17 -19.20 -24.15 30.34
N ALA A 18 -18.04 -24.10 29.69
CA ALA A 18 -16.75 -24.02 30.30
C ALA A 18 -16.68 -22.60 30.83
N GLY A 19 -17.21 -22.41 32.04
CA GLY A 19 -17.22 -21.12 32.71
C GLY A 19 -15.84 -20.46 32.58
N VAL A 20 -15.84 -19.18 32.25
CA VAL A 20 -14.59 -18.42 32.19
C VAL A 20 -14.23 -18.02 33.62
N TYR A 21 -12.98 -18.19 33.99
CA TYR A 21 -12.47 -17.81 35.30
C TYR A 21 -11.40 -16.75 35.15
N ARG A 22 -11.49 -15.69 35.96
CA ARG A 22 -10.42 -14.72 36.10
C ARG A 22 -9.47 -15.18 37.20
N CYS A 23 -8.27 -15.56 36.80
CA CYS A 23 -7.18 -16.03 37.65
C CYS A 23 -6.15 -14.91 37.79
N GLY A 24 -6.38 -13.97 38.70
CA GLY A 24 -5.56 -12.76 38.83
C GLY A 24 -5.61 -11.89 37.58
N ASN A 25 -4.53 -11.92 36.78
CA ASN A 25 -4.37 -11.15 35.53
C ASN A 25 -4.60 -11.95 34.25
N THR A 26 -5.03 -13.22 34.37
CA THR A 26 -5.22 -14.11 33.23
C THR A 26 -6.62 -14.72 33.27
N TYR A 27 -7.13 -15.10 32.11
CA TYR A 27 -8.41 -15.76 31.94
C TYR A 27 -8.17 -17.23 31.59
N GLY A 28 -8.96 -18.14 32.16
CA GLY A 28 -8.87 -19.58 31.90
C GLY A 28 -10.23 -20.24 31.84
N SER A 29 -10.29 -21.41 31.20
CA SER A 29 -11.47 -22.27 31.12
C SER A 29 -11.55 -23.30 32.26
N THR A 30 -10.55 -23.32 33.15
CA THR A 30 -10.50 -24.18 34.34
C THR A 30 -10.54 -23.32 35.61
N PRO A 31 -11.25 -23.73 36.67
CA PRO A 31 -11.20 -23.06 37.96
C PRO A 31 -9.77 -22.99 38.49
N CYS A 32 -9.40 -21.86 39.09
CA CYS A 32 -8.11 -21.65 39.71
C CYS A 32 -8.28 -21.26 41.19
N PRO A 33 -7.30 -21.55 42.06
CA PRO A 33 -7.34 -21.14 43.46
C PRO A 33 -7.47 -19.62 43.58
N GLY A 34 -8.52 -19.14 44.25
CA GLY A 34 -8.83 -17.71 44.36
C GLY A 34 -9.37 -17.06 43.08
N GLY A 35 -9.68 -17.84 42.04
CA GLY A 35 -10.26 -17.34 40.80
C GLY A 35 -11.75 -17.02 40.91
N GLN A 36 -12.18 -15.97 40.22
CA GLN A 36 -13.59 -15.61 40.15
C GLN A 36 -14.21 -16.12 38.84
N ARG A 37 -15.32 -16.86 38.93
CA ARG A 37 -16.12 -17.21 37.75
C ARG A 37 -16.78 -15.95 37.19
N ILE A 38 -16.74 -15.79 35.89
CA ILE A 38 -17.36 -14.71 35.15
C ILE A 38 -18.30 -15.29 34.10
N ALA A 39 -19.51 -14.73 34.04
CA ALA A 39 -20.47 -15.03 32.99
C ALA A 39 -19.92 -14.42 31.69
N ALA A 40 -19.60 -15.27 30.73
CA ALA A 40 -19.06 -14.88 29.43
C ALA A 40 -20.15 -14.90 28.34
N ASP A 41 -21.40 -14.72 28.74
CA ASP A 41 -22.55 -14.77 27.84
C ASP A 41 -22.60 -13.51 26.97
N ASP A 42 -22.91 -13.69 25.69
CA ASP A 42 -23.19 -12.58 24.80
C ASP A 42 -24.59 -12.03 25.10
N ALA A 43 -24.65 -10.86 25.75
CA ALA A 43 -25.91 -10.21 26.11
C ALA A 43 -26.74 -9.74 24.89
N ARG A 44 -26.20 -9.81 23.67
CA ARG A 44 -26.92 -9.41 22.47
C ARG A 44 -28.06 -10.38 22.16
N THR A 45 -29.17 -9.83 21.70
CA THR A 45 -30.29 -10.63 21.16
C THR A 45 -29.96 -11.15 19.76
N ASP A 46 -30.68 -12.17 19.29
CA ASP A 46 -30.53 -12.66 17.91
C ASP A 46 -30.80 -11.55 16.88
N ALA A 47 -31.79 -10.69 17.13
CA ALA A 47 -32.09 -9.55 16.28
C ALA A 47 -30.91 -8.58 16.19
N GLN A 48 -30.24 -8.28 17.31
CA GLN A 48 -29.06 -7.42 17.34
C GLN A 48 -27.87 -8.06 16.60
N ARG A 49 -27.68 -9.38 16.75
CA ARG A 49 -26.67 -10.12 15.97
C ARG A 49 -26.93 -10.02 14.47
N GLN A 50 -28.17 -10.24 14.04
CA GLN A 50 -28.54 -10.16 12.62
C GLN A 50 -28.36 -8.75 12.06
N GLN A 51 -28.74 -7.72 12.82
CA GLN A 51 -28.51 -6.32 12.45
C GLN A 51 -27.02 -6.00 12.30
N ALA A 52 -26.19 -6.42 13.25
CA ALA A 52 -24.74 -6.22 13.19
C ALA A 52 -24.12 -6.91 11.96
N GLN A 53 -24.55 -8.14 11.66
CA GLN A 53 -24.10 -8.87 10.47
C GLN A 53 -24.57 -8.20 9.18
N ALA A 54 -25.80 -7.69 9.14
CA ALA A 54 -26.31 -6.95 7.99
C ALA A 54 -25.51 -5.67 7.74
N LEU A 55 -25.23 -4.90 8.79
CA LEU A 55 -24.38 -3.70 8.71
C LEU A 55 -22.97 -4.05 8.23
N GLN A 56 -22.35 -5.10 8.78
CA GLN A 56 -21.02 -5.55 8.35
C GLN A 56 -20.98 -5.86 6.85
N ARG A 57 -21.99 -6.59 6.33
CA ARG A 57 -22.10 -6.91 4.90
C ARG A 57 -22.24 -5.64 4.05
N GLN A 58 -23.08 -4.71 4.49
CA GLN A 58 -23.28 -3.43 3.80
C GLN A 58 -22.00 -2.60 3.76
N THR A 59 -21.30 -2.48 4.90
CA THR A 59 -20.04 -1.74 4.99
C THR A 59 -18.95 -2.38 4.12
N ALA A 60 -18.86 -3.71 4.08
CA ALA A 60 -17.92 -4.41 3.20
C ALA A 60 -18.19 -4.09 1.72
N ALA A 61 -19.45 -4.20 1.29
CA ALA A 61 -19.85 -3.87 -0.08
C ALA A 61 -19.55 -2.40 -0.44
N GLN A 62 -19.79 -1.46 0.49
CA GLN A 62 -19.46 -0.06 0.29
C GLN A 62 -17.94 0.17 0.16
N ALA A 63 -17.14 -0.51 0.98
CA ALA A 63 -15.68 -0.43 0.90
C ALA A 63 -15.16 -0.95 -0.44
N ASP A 64 -15.71 -2.05 -0.93
CA ASP A 64 -15.35 -2.61 -2.24
C ASP A 64 -15.71 -1.65 -3.38
N ALA A 65 -16.91 -1.06 -3.35
CA ALA A 65 -17.35 -0.08 -4.34
C ALA A 65 -16.43 1.16 -4.38
N LEU A 66 -16.01 1.67 -3.22
CA LEU A 66 -15.05 2.78 -3.15
C LEU A 66 -13.67 2.39 -3.66
N ALA A 67 -13.23 1.15 -3.41
CA ALA A 67 -11.96 0.64 -3.92
C ALA A 67 -11.99 0.50 -5.45
N ASP A 68 -13.10 0.03 -6.02
CA ASP A 68 -13.32 -0.03 -7.46
C ASP A 68 -13.36 1.36 -8.09
N GLU A 69 -14.08 2.30 -7.49
CA GLU A 69 -14.12 3.68 -7.95
C GLU A 69 -12.71 4.30 -7.98
N ARG A 70 -11.93 4.10 -6.92
CA ARG A 70 -10.55 4.58 -6.86
C ARG A 70 -9.71 3.98 -7.99
N ARG A 71 -9.77 2.66 -8.20
CA ARG A 71 -9.07 1.99 -9.30
C ARG A 71 -9.49 2.55 -10.67
N GLY A 72 -10.78 2.77 -10.88
CA GLY A 72 -11.30 3.36 -12.11
C GLY A 72 -10.75 4.77 -12.36
N ARG A 73 -10.71 5.61 -11.32
CA ARG A 73 -10.12 6.96 -11.38
C ARG A 73 -8.61 6.92 -11.65
N GLU A 74 -7.87 6.03 -10.99
CA GLU A 74 -6.43 5.84 -11.21
C GLU A 74 -6.12 5.39 -12.65
N GLN A 75 -6.89 4.43 -13.18
CA GLN A 75 -6.78 3.98 -14.56
C GLN A 75 -7.12 5.10 -15.54
N ALA A 76 -8.21 5.83 -15.33
CA ALA A 76 -8.59 6.96 -16.16
C ALA A 76 -7.57 8.11 -16.12
N ALA A 77 -6.91 8.32 -14.98
CA ALA A 77 -5.86 9.32 -14.80
C ALA A 77 -4.51 8.89 -15.41
N THR A 78 -4.35 7.61 -15.77
CA THR A 78 -3.11 7.11 -16.37
C THR A 78 -2.91 7.75 -17.73
N GLY A 79 -1.91 8.63 -17.83
CA GLY A 79 -1.59 9.38 -19.05
C GLY A 79 -2.09 10.83 -19.06
N GLN A 80 -2.88 11.26 -18.08
CA GLN A 80 -3.26 12.65 -17.93
C GLN A 80 -2.10 13.48 -17.35
N LEU A 81 -1.65 14.49 -18.09
CA LEU A 81 -0.56 15.39 -17.66
C LEU A 81 -0.99 16.35 -16.54
N ALA A 82 -2.29 16.68 -16.47
CA ALA A 82 -2.83 17.70 -15.55
C ALA A 82 -2.70 17.34 -14.06
N ALA A 83 -2.55 16.06 -13.71
CA ALA A 83 -2.36 15.59 -12.34
C ALA A 83 -0.89 15.37 -11.96
N ARG A 84 0.06 15.63 -12.87
CA ARG A 84 1.49 15.39 -12.62
C ARG A 84 2.14 16.61 -11.97
N ILE A 85 2.70 16.42 -10.78
CA ILE A 85 3.58 17.42 -10.15
C ILE A 85 5.01 17.16 -10.64
N GLY A 86 5.49 18.04 -11.53
CA GLY A 86 6.84 18.02 -12.06
C GLY A 86 7.01 17.29 -13.40
N PRO A 87 8.17 17.44 -14.06
CA PRO A 87 8.43 16.87 -15.38
C PRO A 87 8.52 15.34 -15.33
N SER A 88 8.00 14.67 -16.34
CA SER A 88 8.20 13.25 -16.56
C SER A 88 9.67 12.91 -16.79
N GLU A 89 10.05 11.64 -16.64
CA GLU A 89 11.42 11.19 -16.92
C GLU A 89 11.85 11.48 -18.36
N ALA A 90 10.94 11.32 -19.32
CA ALA A 90 11.20 11.66 -20.72
C ALA A 90 11.44 13.16 -20.92
N GLU A 91 10.70 14.02 -20.21
CA GLU A 91 10.89 15.48 -20.26
C GLU A 91 12.20 15.89 -19.58
N ARG A 92 12.56 15.26 -18.45
CA ARG A 92 13.87 15.47 -17.80
C ARG A 92 15.02 15.04 -18.71
N ALA A 93 14.93 13.85 -19.30
CA ALA A 93 15.94 13.36 -20.24
C ALA A 93 16.11 14.28 -21.46
N ARG A 94 15.00 14.84 -21.98
CA ARG A 94 15.05 15.85 -23.05
C ARG A 94 15.71 17.15 -22.60
N ALA A 95 15.40 17.63 -21.40
CA ALA A 95 16.00 18.83 -20.83
C ALA A 95 17.51 18.65 -20.61
N ASP A 96 17.95 17.51 -20.06
CA ASP A 96 19.36 17.18 -19.85
C ASP A 96 20.12 17.07 -21.17
N ALA A 97 19.53 16.42 -22.18
CA ALA A 97 20.11 16.33 -23.52
C ALA A 97 20.25 17.72 -24.17
N ALA A 98 19.26 18.61 -23.99
CA ALA A 98 19.33 19.98 -24.48
C ALA A 98 20.42 20.80 -23.77
N ALA A 99 20.54 20.65 -22.45
CA ALA A 99 21.58 21.31 -21.66
C ALA A 99 22.99 20.84 -22.08
N ALA A 100 23.18 19.52 -22.27
CA ALA A 100 24.43 18.95 -22.75
C ALA A 100 24.83 19.50 -24.14
N ARG A 101 23.87 19.57 -25.08
CA ARG A 101 24.11 20.14 -26.41
C ARG A 101 24.50 21.62 -26.34
N LYS A 102 23.87 22.39 -25.46
CA LYS A 102 24.20 23.81 -25.27
C LYS A 102 25.62 24.00 -24.75
N LEU A 103 26.02 23.22 -23.75
CA LEU A 103 27.38 23.25 -23.20
C LEU A 103 28.46 22.95 -24.26
N VAL A 104 28.21 21.98 -25.15
CA VAL A 104 29.14 21.67 -26.26
C VAL A 104 29.25 22.85 -27.23
N GLN A 105 28.11 23.45 -27.61
CA GLN A 105 28.11 24.61 -28.51
C GLN A 105 28.81 25.82 -27.90
N ASP A 106 28.59 26.10 -26.62
CA ASP A 106 29.21 27.23 -25.93
C ASP A 106 30.72 27.05 -25.83
N LYS A 107 31.20 25.83 -25.55
CA LYS A 107 32.64 25.49 -25.59
C LYS A 107 33.23 25.64 -26.98
N ALA A 108 32.52 25.23 -28.04
CA ALA A 108 32.98 25.38 -29.42
C ALA A 108 33.10 26.87 -29.80
N LYS A 109 32.10 27.68 -29.44
CA LYS A 109 32.12 29.14 -29.66
C LYS A 109 33.22 29.84 -28.86
N ALA A 110 33.47 29.42 -27.63
CA ALA A 110 34.55 29.97 -26.81
C ALA A 110 35.94 29.64 -27.37
N LYS A 111 36.13 28.44 -27.95
CA LYS A 111 37.37 28.07 -28.65
C LYS A 111 37.57 28.87 -29.94
N ALA A 112 36.49 29.13 -30.68
CA ALA A 112 36.54 29.94 -31.91
C ALA A 112 36.85 31.43 -31.62
N LYS A 113 36.44 31.95 -30.45
CA LYS A 113 36.67 33.35 -30.05
C LYS A 113 38.01 33.63 -29.36
N LYS A 114 38.86 32.63 -29.08
CA LYS A 114 40.22 32.90 -28.53
C LYS A 114 41.15 33.37 -29.65
N PRO A 115 41.64 34.62 -29.64
CA PRO A 115 42.61 35.07 -30.64
C PRO A 115 43.95 34.36 -30.44
N LYS A 116 44.57 33.95 -31.55
CA LYS A 116 45.92 33.37 -31.58
C LYS A 116 46.98 34.45 -31.28
N THR A 117 47.15 34.85 -30.03
CA THR A 117 48.22 35.77 -29.61
C THR A 117 49.21 35.08 -28.69
N SER A 118 50.09 34.24 -29.24
CA SER A 118 51.33 33.85 -28.53
C SER A 118 52.44 33.25 -29.43
N LYS A 119 52.53 33.60 -30.72
CA LYS A 119 53.67 33.16 -31.56
C LYS A 119 54.11 34.16 -32.63
N ALA A 120 54.17 35.45 -32.31
CA ALA A 120 54.68 36.48 -33.22
C ALA A 120 55.48 37.59 -32.51
N ARG A 121 56.27 37.25 -31.48
CA ARG A 121 57.22 38.18 -30.85
C ARG A 121 58.55 37.47 -30.52
N ARG A 122 59.21 36.90 -31.52
CA ARG A 122 60.62 36.41 -31.42
C ARG A 122 61.39 36.44 -32.75
N LEU A 123 61.00 37.29 -33.69
CA LEU A 123 61.77 37.53 -34.92
C LEU A 123 61.66 39.00 -35.31
N SER A 124 62.28 39.89 -34.54
CA SER A 124 62.53 41.28 -34.97
C SER A 124 63.50 41.98 -34.00
N GLN A 125 64.62 41.34 -33.65
CA GLN A 125 65.80 42.00 -33.08
C GLN A 125 67.03 41.17 -33.48
N ALA A 126 67.58 41.47 -34.67
CA ALA A 126 68.92 41.15 -35.11
C ALA A 126 69.27 42.13 -36.23
#